data_AF-A0A5M8NZI9-F1
#
_entry.id   AF-A0A5M8NZI9-F1
#
_cell.length_a   1.000
_cell.length_b   1.000
_cell.length_c   1.000
_cell.angle_alpha   90.00
_cell.angle_beta   90.00
_cell.angle_gamma   90.00
#
_symmetry.space_group_name_H-M   'P 1'
#
loop_
_entity.id
_entity.type
_entity.pdbx_description
1 polymer ?
#
loop_
_entity_poly.entity_id
_entity_poly.type
_entity_poly.pdbx_seq_one_letter_code
_entity_poly.pdbx_strand_id
1 'polypeptide(L)'
;MTIDTQKGSVKILEPKVEMLRQIRDLMPFGALQFGEPKNGAKYGLVMQCGEKEMYCLKQQPIELERKNAERMFQIQHLMIVEAYCQFIQHGFSGMYMACPYLRQRDNELWEAGIANFIFPSNNGKETEKVRITPAFDNPFGNGATTMLTNFVSDLRISFQKENLTMPSYFGLDVRTRSHLQAVAMNFMVLGSDIFCVRANLREEEPAWSILASNGIKSVYHLPSVPLTIDEKDICFSKGIDN
;
A
#
# COMPACT_ATOMS: atom_id res chain seq x y z
N MET A 1 -1.12 7.59 -20.82
CA MET A 1 -0.38 6.59 -21.65
C MET A 1 -1.06 5.22 -21.50
N THR A 2 -0.65 4.23 -22.29
CA THR A 2 -1.17 2.85 -22.20
C THR A 2 0.02 1.90 -22.11
N ILE A 3 -0.04 0.91 -21.21
CA ILE A 3 0.94 -0.17 -21.13
C ILE A 3 0.30 -1.41 -21.73
N ASP A 4 0.90 -1.91 -22.80
CA ASP A 4 0.46 -3.12 -23.50
C ASP A 4 1.21 -4.34 -22.97
N THR A 5 0.47 -5.39 -22.63
CA THR A 5 1.01 -6.66 -22.17
C THR A 5 0.46 -7.80 -23.01
N GLN A 6 1.07 -8.98 -22.89
CA GLN A 6 0.54 -10.19 -23.54
C GLN A 6 -0.87 -10.59 -23.03
N LYS A 7 -1.30 -10.05 -21.88
CA LYS A 7 -2.60 -10.34 -21.25
C LYS A 7 -3.62 -9.22 -21.44
N GLY A 8 -3.28 -8.18 -22.21
CA GLY A 8 -4.13 -7.02 -22.46
C GLY A 8 -3.45 -5.71 -22.09
N SER A 9 -4.20 -4.61 -22.20
CA SER A 9 -3.68 -3.26 -22.03
C SER A 9 -4.23 -2.60 -20.77
N VAL A 10 -3.39 -1.82 -20.08
CA VAL A 10 -3.78 -1.01 -18.92
C VAL A 10 -3.55 0.46 -19.25
N LYS A 11 -4.61 1.28 -19.17
CA LYS A 11 -4.51 2.73 -19.36
C LYS A 11 -4.00 3.39 -18.08
N ILE A 12 -2.92 4.16 -18.20
CA ILE A 12 -2.37 4.94 -17.10
C ILE A 12 -2.95 6.35 -17.13
N LEU A 13 -3.62 6.70 -16.04
CA LEU A 13 -4.34 7.95 -15.84
C LEU A 13 -3.62 8.85 -14.83
N GLU A 14 -3.78 10.16 -14.97
CA GLU A 14 -3.40 11.11 -13.93
C GLU A 14 -4.51 11.17 -12.86
N PRO A 15 -4.18 11.21 -11.56
CA PRO A 15 -5.15 11.36 -10.48
C PRO A 15 -5.97 12.65 -10.61
N LYS A 16 -7.26 12.57 -10.32
CA LYS A 16 -8.12 13.76 -10.22
C LYS A 16 -7.84 14.52 -8.92
N VAL A 17 -8.15 15.82 -8.90
CA VAL A 17 -7.96 16.67 -7.71
C VAL A 17 -8.74 16.12 -6.51
N GLU A 18 -9.95 15.60 -6.74
CA GLU A 18 -10.79 15.02 -5.70
C GLU A 18 -10.15 13.78 -5.06
N MET A 19 -9.44 12.97 -5.87
CA MET A 19 -8.71 11.80 -5.36
C MET A 19 -7.54 12.20 -4.49
N LEU A 20 -6.80 13.26 -4.88
CA LEU A 20 -5.73 13.82 -4.05
C LEU A 20 -6.26 14.35 -2.73
N ARG A 21 -7.42 15.03 -2.73
CA ARG A 21 -8.08 15.50 -1.51
C ARG A 21 -8.46 14.32 -0.61
N GLN A 22 -9.06 13.26 -1.16
CA GLN A 22 -9.39 12.05 -0.41
C GLN A 22 -8.16 11.39 0.23
N ILE A 23 -7.04 11.28 -0.51
CA ILE A 23 -5.78 10.76 0.03
C ILE A 23 -5.29 11.63 1.20
N ARG A 24 -5.33 12.96 1.04
CA ARG A 24 -4.96 13.90 2.10
C ARG A 24 -5.84 13.74 3.34
N ASP A 25 -7.16 13.58 3.16
CA ASP A 25 -8.12 13.46 4.25
C ASP A 25 -7.93 12.15 5.02
N LEU A 26 -7.79 11.02 4.31
CA LEU A 26 -7.63 9.69 4.90
C LEU A 26 -6.27 9.51 5.59
N MET A 27 -5.19 10.07 5.05
CA MET A 27 -3.88 9.95 5.67
C MET A 27 -3.77 10.83 6.93
N PRO A 28 -3.27 10.30 8.06
CA PRO A 28 -3.08 11.06 9.30
C PRO A 28 -2.30 12.38 9.10
N PHE A 29 -1.25 12.35 8.28
CA PHE A 29 -0.39 13.51 8.01
C PHE A 29 -0.55 14.05 6.58
N GLY A 30 -1.48 13.52 5.79
CA GLY A 30 -1.78 13.99 4.45
C GLY A 30 -0.70 13.68 3.38
N ALA A 31 -0.73 14.46 2.30
CA ALA A 31 0.11 14.29 1.12
C ALA A 31 0.40 15.64 0.47
N LEU A 32 1.65 15.86 0.03
CA LEU A 32 2.11 17.09 -0.59
C LEU A 32 2.40 16.89 -2.07
N GLN A 33 2.13 17.91 -2.87
CA GLN A 33 2.67 18.01 -4.22
C GLN A 33 3.94 18.85 -4.17
N PHE A 34 4.99 18.40 -4.83
CA PHE A 34 6.21 19.18 -4.93
C PHE A 34 6.09 20.25 -6.03
N GLY A 35 6.67 21.42 -5.80
CA GLY A 35 6.80 22.44 -6.84
C GLY A 35 7.66 21.96 -8.02
N GLU A 36 8.70 21.17 -7.73
CA GLU A 36 9.52 20.47 -8.71
C GLU A 36 9.63 18.97 -8.36
N PRO A 37 9.62 18.06 -9.35
CA PRO A 37 9.73 16.63 -9.08
C PRO A 37 11.03 16.25 -8.34
N LYS A 38 10.92 15.39 -7.32
CA LYS A 38 12.06 14.86 -6.56
C LYS A 38 12.28 13.40 -6.91
N ASN A 39 13.40 13.06 -7.56
CA ASN A 39 13.73 11.69 -7.98
C ASN A 39 12.61 11.01 -8.80
N GLY A 40 11.96 11.78 -9.68
CA GLY A 40 10.82 11.33 -10.50
C GLY A 40 9.46 11.40 -9.79
N ALA A 41 9.41 11.61 -8.48
CA ALA A 41 8.16 11.78 -7.74
C ALA A 41 7.63 13.22 -7.86
N LYS A 42 6.34 13.35 -8.15
CA LYS A 42 5.62 14.64 -8.11
C LYS A 42 4.97 14.88 -6.75
N TYR A 43 4.81 13.83 -5.95
CA TYR A 43 4.10 13.86 -4.67
C TYR A 43 4.95 13.27 -3.54
N GLY A 44 4.68 13.72 -2.32
CA GLY A 44 5.18 13.14 -1.08
C GLY A 44 4.02 12.67 -0.23
N LEU A 45 3.97 11.37 0.06
CA LEU A 45 3.02 10.80 1.01
C LEU A 45 3.63 10.93 2.40
N VAL A 46 3.01 11.71 3.29
CA VAL A 46 3.63 12.08 4.56
C VAL A 46 3.58 10.91 5.52
N MET A 47 4.74 10.31 5.76
CA MET A 47 4.91 9.15 6.63
C MET A 47 5.39 9.56 8.03
N GLN A 48 5.88 10.79 8.20
CA GLN A 48 6.33 11.32 9.48
C GLN A 48 6.10 12.83 9.57
N CYS A 49 5.61 13.29 10.72
CA CYS A 49 5.34 14.69 11.05
C CYS A 49 5.96 15.00 12.42
N GLY A 50 7.08 15.73 12.44
CA GLY A 50 7.92 15.87 13.62
C GLY A 50 8.34 14.51 14.18
N GLU A 51 8.05 14.26 15.46
CA GLU A 51 8.35 13.01 16.15
C GLU A 51 7.29 11.91 15.93
N LYS A 52 6.15 12.24 15.27
CA LYS A 52 5.06 11.28 15.04
C LYS A 52 5.25 10.59 13.70
N GLU A 53 5.37 9.26 13.73
CA GLU A 53 5.50 8.44 12.53
C GLU A 53 4.21 7.66 12.25
N MET A 54 3.98 7.38 10.97
CA MET A 54 2.90 6.53 10.52
C MET A 54 3.13 5.08 10.95
N TYR A 55 2.08 4.48 11.50
CA TYR A 55 2.05 3.09 11.90
C TYR A 55 1.54 2.20 10.77
N CYS A 56 1.94 0.93 10.81
CA CYS A 56 1.45 -0.14 9.96
C CYS A 56 1.27 -1.42 10.77
N LEU A 57 0.53 -2.38 10.20
CA LEU A 57 0.52 -3.75 10.66
C LEU A 57 1.55 -4.57 9.89
N LYS A 58 2.61 -4.96 10.59
CA LYS A 58 3.72 -5.75 10.06
C LYS A 58 3.37 -7.23 10.11
N GLN A 59 3.26 -7.86 8.94
CA GLN A 59 3.26 -9.30 8.78
C GLN A 59 4.71 -9.79 8.73
N GLN A 60 5.16 -10.44 9.80
CA GLN A 60 6.55 -10.90 9.96
C GLN A 60 6.67 -12.41 9.68
N PRO A 61 7.41 -12.81 8.63
CA PRO A 61 7.75 -14.20 8.39
C PRO A 61 9.09 -14.59 9.02
N ILE A 62 9.52 -15.83 8.77
CA ILE A 62 10.86 -16.35 9.09
C ILE A 62 11.93 -15.53 8.36
N GLU A 63 13.05 -15.32 9.05
CA GLU A 63 14.25 -14.66 8.53
C GLU A 63 14.97 -15.60 7.54
N LEU A 64 15.48 -15.05 6.44
CA LEU A 64 16.07 -15.79 5.33
C LEU A 64 17.44 -15.22 4.96
N GLU A 65 18.24 -16.02 4.26
CA GLU A 65 19.40 -15.50 3.53
C GLU A 65 18.99 -14.43 2.51
N ARG A 66 19.84 -13.42 2.32
CA ARG A 66 19.55 -12.23 1.52
C ARG A 66 18.91 -12.52 0.16
N LYS A 67 19.50 -13.43 -0.63
CA LYS A 67 18.99 -13.77 -1.97
C LYS A 67 17.57 -14.34 -1.93
N ASN A 68 17.25 -15.15 -0.92
CA ASN A 68 15.92 -15.72 -0.74
C ASN A 68 14.92 -14.66 -0.26
N ALA A 69 15.36 -13.76 0.63
CA ALA A 69 14.55 -12.62 1.06
C ALA A 69 14.23 -11.68 -0.10
N GLU A 70 15.21 -11.32 -0.93
CA GLU A 70 15.00 -10.50 -2.13
C GLU A 70 14.02 -11.15 -3.11
N ARG A 71 14.12 -12.47 -3.32
CA ARG A 71 13.15 -13.22 -4.13
C ARG A 71 11.74 -13.18 -3.52
N MET A 72 11.63 -13.40 -2.21
CA MET A 72 10.34 -13.37 -1.51
C MET A 72 9.69 -11.99 -1.57
N PHE A 73 10.48 -10.93 -1.42
CA PHE A 73 10.03 -9.55 -1.56
C PHE A 73 9.40 -9.28 -2.93
N GLN A 74 10.01 -9.77 -4.02
CA GLN A 74 9.44 -9.65 -5.37
C GLN A 74 8.17 -10.49 -5.54
N ILE A 75 8.12 -11.71 -4.96
CA ILE A 75 6.91 -12.53 -4.98
C ILE A 75 5.77 -11.82 -4.24
N GLN A 76 6.02 -11.32 -3.03
CA GLN A 76 5.03 -10.58 -2.24
C GLN A 76 4.53 -9.34 -2.98
N HIS A 77 5.43 -8.57 -3.62
CA HIS A 77 5.04 -7.46 -4.48
C HIS A 77 3.97 -7.87 -5.51
N LEU A 78 4.22 -8.93 -6.28
CA LEU A 78 3.28 -9.40 -7.29
C LEU A 78 1.98 -9.95 -6.69
N MET A 79 2.06 -10.67 -5.57
CA MET A 79 0.87 -11.20 -4.88
C MET A 79 0.02 -10.10 -4.25
N ILE A 80 0.61 -9.00 -3.82
CA ILE A 80 -0.13 -7.81 -3.35
C ILE A 80 -0.93 -7.20 -4.51
N VAL A 81 -0.32 -7.07 -5.70
CA VAL A 81 -1.03 -6.54 -6.88
C VAL A 81 -2.18 -7.46 -7.29
N GLU A 82 -1.95 -8.78 -7.31
CA GLU A 82 -3.00 -9.78 -7.57
C GLU A 82 -4.13 -9.69 -6.53
N ALA A 83 -3.79 -9.54 -5.25
CA ALA A 83 -4.76 -9.40 -4.17
C ALA A 83 -5.61 -8.13 -4.32
N TYR A 84 -5.01 -7.02 -4.76
CA TYR A 84 -5.76 -5.78 -5.00
C TYR A 84 -6.86 -5.94 -6.04
N CYS A 85 -6.68 -6.76 -7.07
CA CYS A 85 -7.70 -7.01 -8.09
C CYS A 85 -9.00 -7.58 -7.48
N GLN A 86 -8.88 -8.42 -6.45
CA GLN A 86 -10.01 -8.95 -5.68
C GLN A 86 -10.48 -7.96 -4.60
N PHE A 87 -9.53 -7.33 -3.91
CA PHE A 87 -9.81 -6.46 -2.78
C PHE A 87 -10.72 -5.28 -3.15
N ILE A 88 -10.52 -4.68 -4.34
CA ILE A 88 -11.37 -3.58 -4.81
C ILE A 88 -12.85 -3.97 -5.00
N GLN A 89 -13.15 -5.27 -5.12
CA GLN A 89 -14.52 -5.78 -5.28
C GLN A 89 -15.32 -5.75 -3.97
N HIS A 90 -14.65 -5.62 -2.81
CA HIS A 90 -15.36 -5.48 -1.53
C HIS A 90 -16.12 -4.16 -1.42
N GLY A 91 -15.78 -3.16 -2.23
CA GLY A 91 -16.47 -1.86 -2.27
C GLY A 91 -16.19 -0.98 -1.05
N PHE A 92 -15.04 -1.14 -0.41
CA PHE A 92 -14.59 -0.24 0.65
C PHE A 92 -14.37 1.17 0.09
N SER A 93 -14.50 2.18 0.95
CA SER A 93 -14.30 3.59 0.56
C SER A 93 -12.97 4.16 1.05
N GLY A 94 -12.32 3.50 2.01
CA GLY A 94 -11.02 3.87 2.53
C GLY A 94 -9.86 3.61 1.57
N MET A 95 -8.65 3.84 2.09
CA MET A 95 -7.39 3.61 1.40
C MET A 95 -6.64 2.44 2.06
N TYR A 96 -6.03 1.59 1.23
CA TYR A 96 -5.23 0.46 1.68
C TYR A 96 -3.91 0.42 0.92
N MET A 97 -2.81 0.31 1.65
CA MET A 97 -1.47 0.22 1.08
C MET A 97 -0.68 -0.89 1.79
N ALA A 98 -0.72 -2.08 1.21
CA ALA A 98 0.25 -3.13 1.47
C ALA A 98 1.55 -2.84 0.71
N CYS A 99 2.66 -2.88 1.43
CA CYS A 99 4.00 -2.71 0.89
C CYS A 99 4.87 -3.89 1.29
N PRO A 100 5.54 -4.59 0.35
CA PRO A 100 6.59 -5.50 0.73
C PRO A 100 7.74 -4.68 1.34
N TYR A 101 8.40 -5.25 2.35
CA TYR A 101 9.56 -4.65 2.98
C TYR A 101 10.70 -5.66 3.12
N LEU A 102 11.93 -5.14 3.17
CA LEU A 102 13.14 -5.87 3.50
C LEU A 102 13.82 -5.22 4.68
N ARG A 103 14.16 -6.04 5.67
CA ARG A 103 14.90 -5.60 6.84
C ARG A 103 16.02 -6.58 7.16
N GLN A 104 17.23 -6.07 7.35
CA GLN A 104 18.31 -6.85 7.91
C GLN A 104 18.21 -6.87 9.43
N ARG A 105 18.41 -8.05 10.02
CA ARG A 105 18.38 -8.32 11.45
C ARG A 105 19.80 -8.40 11.99
N ASP A 106 19.96 -8.33 13.31
CA ASP A 106 21.28 -8.29 13.96
C ASP A 106 22.06 -9.60 13.77
N ASN A 107 21.38 -10.69 13.41
CA ASN A 107 21.97 -11.99 13.07
C ASN A 107 22.32 -12.11 11.57
N GLU A 108 22.38 -11.00 10.84
CA GLU A 108 22.68 -10.89 9.41
C GLU A 108 21.62 -11.48 8.45
N LEU A 109 20.60 -12.17 8.98
CA LEU A 109 19.47 -12.66 8.20
C LEU A 109 18.50 -11.53 7.84
N TRP A 110 17.67 -11.80 6.85
CA TRP A 110 16.76 -10.83 6.23
C TRP A 110 15.31 -11.22 6.43
N GLU A 111 14.51 -10.27 6.89
CA GLU A 111 13.07 -10.36 7.00
C GLU A 111 12.44 -9.77 5.73
N ALA A 112 11.69 -10.59 4.98
CA ALA A 112 10.95 -10.20 3.78
C ALA A 112 9.45 -10.32 4.03
N GLY A 113 8.82 -9.27 4.55
CA GLY A 113 7.42 -9.28 4.97
C GLY A 113 6.55 -8.25 4.26
N ILE A 114 5.32 -8.10 4.75
CA ILE A 114 4.35 -7.13 4.23
C ILE A 114 3.98 -6.16 5.35
N ALA A 115 4.05 -4.86 5.06
CA ALA A 115 3.57 -3.79 5.90
C ALA A 115 2.22 -3.30 5.38
N ASN A 116 1.20 -3.36 6.22
CA ASN A 116 -0.16 -2.95 5.86
C ASN A 116 -0.47 -1.60 6.48
N PHE A 117 -0.52 -0.56 5.64
CA PHE A 117 -1.00 0.77 6.00
C PHE A 117 -2.48 0.86 5.64
N ILE A 118 -3.33 1.12 6.64
CA ILE A 118 -4.78 0.98 6.54
C ILE A 118 -5.42 2.29 6.97
N PHE A 119 -6.29 2.84 6.11
CA PHE A 119 -6.96 4.11 6.35
C PHE A 119 -8.45 3.98 6.01
N PRO A 120 -9.26 3.45 6.93
CA PRO A 120 -10.71 3.35 6.73
C PRO A 120 -11.35 4.72 6.53
N SER A 121 -12.41 4.78 5.73
CA SER A 121 -13.29 5.94 5.69
C SER A 121 -14.24 5.90 6.88
N ASN A 122 -14.45 7.03 7.54
CA ASN A 122 -15.29 7.13 8.75
C ASN A 122 -16.74 6.65 8.56
N ASN A 123 -17.25 6.71 7.33
CA ASN A 123 -18.62 6.31 6.97
C ASN A 123 -18.63 5.26 5.85
N GLY A 124 -17.49 4.60 5.60
CA GLY A 124 -17.38 3.60 4.54
C GLY A 124 -18.04 2.27 4.92
N LYS A 125 -18.30 1.43 3.92
CA LYS A 125 -18.84 0.07 4.10
C LYS A 125 -18.00 -0.78 5.06
N GLU A 126 -16.69 -0.53 5.13
CA GLU A 126 -15.76 -1.17 6.05
C GLU A 126 -16.11 -0.96 7.54
N THR A 127 -16.87 0.09 7.87
CA THR A 127 -17.29 0.46 9.23
C THR A 127 -18.59 -0.23 9.67
N GLU A 128 -19.32 -0.85 8.73
CA GLU A 128 -20.53 -1.59 9.06
C GLU A 128 -20.20 -2.72 10.03
N LYS A 129 -21.07 -2.96 11.01
CA LYS A 129 -20.84 -4.00 12.03
C LYS A 129 -20.85 -5.39 11.39
N VAL A 130 -19.67 -5.87 10.99
CA VAL A 130 -19.44 -7.26 10.60
C VAL A 130 -19.22 -8.09 11.87
N ARG A 131 -19.43 -9.41 11.81
CA ARG A 131 -19.13 -10.37 12.89
C ARG A 131 -17.62 -10.53 13.19
N ILE A 132 -16.80 -9.52 12.91
CA ILE A 132 -15.36 -9.55 13.13
C ILE A 132 -15.07 -8.76 14.41
N THR A 133 -14.37 -9.37 15.36
CA THR A 133 -13.94 -8.67 16.58
C THR A 133 -12.94 -7.57 16.21
N PRO A 134 -13.16 -6.31 16.59
CA PRO A 134 -12.27 -5.20 16.25
C PRO A 134 -10.95 -5.34 17.01
N ALA A 135 -9.90 -5.82 16.34
CA ALA A 135 -8.58 -6.04 16.94
C ALA A 135 -7.63 -4.86 16.70
N PHE A 136 -7.78 -4.17 15.57
CA PHE A 136 -6.87 -3.10 15.12
C PHE A 136 -7.57 -1.76 14.89
N ASP A 137 -8.85 -1.65 15.21
CA ASP A 137 -9.65 -0.46 14.90
C ASP A 137 -9.27 0.76 15.76
N ASN A 138 -8.79 0.54 16.99
CA ASN A 138 -8.32 1.64 17.85
C ASN A 138 -7.11 2.39 17.25
N PRO A 139 -6.01 1.72 16.84
CA PRO A 139 -4.86 2.42 16.28
C PRO A 139 -5.01 2.85 14.81
N PHE A 140 -5.92 2.26 14.02
CA PHE A 140 -6.02 2.50 12.58
C PHE A 140 -7.36 3.07 12.11
N GLY A 141 -8.32 3.23 13.00
CA GLY A 141 -9.67 3.70 12.68
C GLY A 141 -10.69 2.57 12.53
N ASN A 142 -11.96 2.91 12.74
CA ASN A 142 -13.08 1.98 12.65
C ASN A 142 -13.12 1.30 11.27
N GLY A 143 -13.18 -0.04 11.23
CA GLY A 143 -13.18 -0.81 9.98
C GLY A 143 -11.80 -1.30 9.52
N ALA A 144 -10.71 -0.92 10.20
CA ALA A 144 -9.36 -1.36 9.84
C ALA A 144 -9.20 -2.89 9.92
N THR A 145 -9.78 -3.52 10.96
CA THR A 145 -9.75 -4.98 11.08
C THR A 145 -10.48 -5.66 9.93
N THR A 146 -11.62 -5.11 9.50
CA THR A 146 -12.40 -5.60 8.36
C THR A 146 -11.59 -5.54 7.08
N MET A 147 -10.95 -4.39 6.78
CA MET A 147 -10.12 -4.22 5.58
C MET A 147 -8.93 -5.19 5.59
N LEU A 148 -8.21 -5.28 6.72
CA LEU A 148 -7.07 -6.21 6.86
C LEU A 148 -7.49 -7.66 6.62
N THR A 149 -8.59 -8.09 7.23
CA THR A 149 -9.04 -9.49 7.18
C THR A 149 -9.40 -9.89 5.76
N ASN A 150 -10.11 -9.02 5.04
CA ASN A 150 -10.44 -9.23 3.62
C ASN A 150 -9.17 -9.23 2.76
N PHE A 151 -8.26 -8.27 2.95
CA PHE A 151 -7.01 -8.23 2.21
C PHE A 151 -6.15 -9.50 2.43
N VAL A 152 -6.02 -9.98 3.67
CA VAL A 152 -5.27 -11.21 3.98
C VAL A 152 -5.93 -12.43 3.34
N SER A 153 -7.26 -12.47 3.28
CA SER A 153 -8.01 -13.51 2.55
C SER A 153 -7.70 -13.47 1.05
N ASP A 154 -7.77 -12.30 0.43
CA ASP A 154 -7.48 -12.09 -1.00
C ASP A 154 -6.01 -12.39 -1.34
N LEU A 155 -5.10 -12.03 -0.44
CA LEU A 155 -3.68 -12.36 -0.55
C LEU A 155 -3.46 -13.87 -0.53
N ARG A 156 -4.11 -14.59 0.38
CA ARG A 156 -4.03 -16.06 0.43
C ARG A 156 -4.54 -16.69 -0.87
N ILE A 157 -5.66 -16.21 -1.40
CA ILE A 157 -6.22 -16.66 -2.67
C ILE A 157 -5.22 -16.41 -3.82
N SER A 158 -4.55 -15.26 -3.82
CA SER A 158 -3.54 -14.90 -4.82
C SER A 158 -2.37 -15.88 -4.83
N PHE A 159 -1.81 -16.22 -3.66
CA PHE A 159 -0.78 -17.25 -3.54
C PHE A 159 -1.26 -18.63 -4.03
N GLN A 160 -2.48 -19.03 -3.68
CA GLN A 160 -3.06 -20.29 -4.10
C GLN A 160 -3.25 -20.38 -5.63
N LYS A 161 -3.74 -19.30 -6.26
CA LYS A 161 -3.96 -19.21 -7.70
C LYS A 161 -2.67 -19.44 -8.49
N GLU A 162 -1.55 -18.93 -7.98
CA GLU A 162 -0.23 -19.05 -8.61
C GLU A 162 0.53 -20.33 -8.20
N ASN A 163 -0.13 -21.26 -7.48
CA ASN A 163 0.49 -22.46 -6.91
C ASN A 163 1.73 -22.16 -6.05
N LEU A 164 1.73 -21.00 -5.38
CA LEU A 164 2.78 -20.57 -4.47
C LEU A 164 2.36 -20.83 -3.02
N THR A 165 3.35 -21.13 -2.18
CA THR A 165 3.12 -21.24 -0.73
C THR A 165 3.22 -19.85 -0.11
N MET A 166 2.14 -19.38 0.50
CA MET A 166 2.16 -18.17 1.32
C MET A 166 3.12 -18.37 2.51
N PRO A 167 4.02 -17.43 2.80
CA PRO A 167 4.90 -17.52 3.97
C PRO A 167 4.10 -17.73 5.26
N SER A 168 4.67 -18.50 6.18
CA SER A 168 4.16 -18.56 7.55
C SER A 168 4.52 -17.25 8.27
N TYR A 169 3.51 -16.59 8.82
CA TYR A 169 3.69 -15.35 9.58
C TYR A 169 3.50 -15.64 11.07
N PHE A 170 4.47 -15.22 11.88
CA PHE A 170 4.45 -15.46 13.33
C PHE A 170 3.51 -14.54 14.09
N GLY A 171 3.18 -13.39 13.52
CA GLY A 171 2.31 -12.41 14.14
C GLY A 171 2.03 -11.20 13.26
N LEU A 172 1.14 -10.35 13.79
CA LEU A 172 0.78 -9.04 13.28
C LEU A 172 1.14 -8.02 14.36
N ASP A 173 2.22 -7.27 14.11
CA ASP A 173 2.69 -6.25 15.06
C ASP A 173 2.41 -4.84 14.55
N VAL A 174 1.99 -3.96 15.46
CA VAL A 174 1.98 -2.51 15.18
C VAL A 174 3.41 -1.99 15.21
N ARG A 175 3.86 -1.42 14.09
CA ARG A 175 5.21 -0.86 13.94
C ARG A 175 5.18 0.44 13.15
N THR A 176 6.13 1.32 13.42
CA THR A 176 6.32 2.52 12.63
C THR A 176 6.99 2.20 11.29
N ARG A 177 6.87 3.09 10.31
CA ARG A 177 7.50 2.90 8.99
C ARG A 177 9.03 2.72 9.08
N SER A 178 9.72 3.41 9.99
CA SER A 178 11.17 3.35 10.16
C SER A 178 11.69 2.04 10.68
N HIS A 179 10.88 1.35 11.48
CA HIS A 179 11.18 0.01 11.96
C HIS A 179 11.42 -1.01 10.84
N LEU A 180 10.83 -0.78 9.66
CA LEU A 180 10.85 -1.71 8.53
C LEU A 180 12.09 -1.58 7.64
N GLN A 181 12.91 -0.54 7.85
CA GLN A 181 14.04 -0.18 6.98
C GLN A 181 13.60 0.07 5.53
N ALA A 182 13.71 -0.91 4.63
CA ALA A 182 13.43 -0.77 3.21
C ALA A 182 11.98 -1.18 2.87
N VAL A 183 11.11 -0.20 2.62
CA VAL A 183 9.70 -0.42 2.25
C VAL A 183 9.47 0.00 0.81
N ALA A 184 8.87 -0.87 -0.01
CA ALA A 184 8.52 -0.51 -1.39
C ALA A 184 7.05 -0.11 -1.53
N MET A 185 6.83 1.19 -1.65
CA MET A 185 5.55 1.76 -2.03
C MET A 185 5.37 1.65 -3.54
N ASN A 186 4.77 0.55 -3.99
CA ASN A 186 4.56 0.28 -5.42
C ASN A 186 3.14 0.58 -5.87
N PHE A 187 2.15 0.04 -5.16
CA PHE A 187 0.72 0.20 -5.45
C PHE A 187 -0.07 0.43 -4.16
N MET A 188 -1.20 1.13 -4.29
CA MET A 188 -2.21 1.28 -3.25
C MET A 188 -3.61 1.21 -3.87
N VAL A 189 -4.60 1.02 -3.02
CA VAL A 189 -6.02 1.10 -3.37
C VAL A 189 -6.65 2.29 -2.67
N LEU A 190 -7.48 3.05 -3.38
CA LEU A 190 -8.38 4.05 -2.83
C LEU A 190 -9.78 3.74 -3.36
N GLY A 191 -10.69 3.35 -2.48
CA GLY A 191 -12.01 2.90 -2.91
C GLY A 191 -11.93 1.67 -3.82
N SER A 192 -12.47 1.81 -5.04
CA SER A 192 -12.39 0.79 -6.10
C SER A 192 -11.22 1.00 -7.08
N ASP A 193 -10.41 2.04 -6.89
CA ASP A 193 -9.36 2.44 -7.83
C ASP A 193 -7.99 1.96 -7.36
N ILE A 194 -7.20 1.42 -8.29
CA ILE A 194 -5.81 1.05 -8.07
C ILE A 194 -4.90 2.20 -8.51
N PHE A 195 -3.93 2.52 -7.66
CA PHE A 195 -2.92 3.54 -7.89
C PHE A 195 -1.53 2.88 -7.97
N CYS A 196 -0.77 3.18 -9.02
CA CYS A 196 0.68 2.98 -9.02
C CYS A 196 1.30 4.20 -8.33
N VAL A 197 1.97 3.99 -7.20
CA VAL A 197 2.56 5.07 -6.40
C VAL A 197 4.06 5.21 -6.58
N ARG A 198 4.68 4.32 -7.35
CA ARG A 198 6.11 4.39 -7.64
C ARG A 198 6.46 5.67 -8.40
N ALA A 199 7.50 6.37 -7.95
CA ALA A 199 8.02 7.57 -8.60
C ALA A 199 8.28 7.39 -10.11
N ASN A 200 8.92 6.28 -10.48
CA ASN A 200 9.20 5.95 -11.87
C ASN A 200 8.32 4.79 -12.34
N LEU A 201 7.55 5.03 -13.40
CA LEU A 201 6.77 4.00 -14.06
C LEU A 201 7.71 3.03 -14.79
N ARG A 202 7.54 1.72 -14.58
CA ARG A 202 8.33 0.67 -15.24
C ARG A 202 7.42 -0.16 -16.11
N GLU A 203 7.42 0.08 -17.42
CA GLU A 203 6.46 -0.52 -18.34
C GLU A 203 6.60 -2.04 -18.47
N GLU A 204 7.81 -2.58 -18.31
CA GLU A 204 8.12 -4.01 -18.45
C GLU A 204 7.80 -4.83 -17.18
N GLU A 205 7.22 -4.21 -16.15
CA GLU A 205 6.97 -4.89 -14.88
C GLU A 205 5.83 -5.92 -14.98
N PRO A 206 6.00 -7.16 -14.47
CA PRO A 206 4.96 -8.20 -14.53
C PRO A 206 3.62 -7.82 -13.88
N ALA A 207 3.63 -6.86 -12.95
CA ALA A 207 2.43 -6.33 -12.30
C ALA A 207 1.37 -5.84 -13.30
N TRP A 208 1.78 -5.27 -14.44
CA TRP A 208 0.82 -4.82 -15.47
C TRP A 208 0.07 -5.98 -16.12
N SER A 209 0.75 -7.12 -16.31
CA SER A 209 0.12 -8.33 -16.88
C SER A 209 -0.90 -8.93 -15.90
N ILE A 210 -0.61 -8.87 -14.60
CA ILE A 210 -1.53 -9.27 -13.53
C ILE A 210 -2.78 -8.40 -13.53
N LEU A 211 -2.62 -7.08 -13.59
CA LEU A 211 -3.74 -6.14 -13.63
C LEU A 211 -4.60 -6.38 -14.87
N ALA A 212 -3.98 -6.49 -16.05
CA ALA A 212 -4.69 -6.72 -17.31
C ALA A 212 -5.45 -8.05 -17.31
N SER A 213 -4.84 -9.14 -16.83
CA SER A 213 -5.44 -10.48 -16.82
C SER A 213 -6.64 -10.58 -15.87
N ASN A 214 -6.64 -9.80 -14.79
CA ASN A 214 -7.75 -9.69 -13.85
C ASN A 214 -8.77 -8.60 -14.26
N GLY A 215 -8.70 -8.11 -15.50
CA GLY A 215 -9.71 -7.24 -16.07
C GLY A 215 -9.57 -5.76 -15.71
N ILE A 216 -8.52 -5.36 -14.98
CA ILE A 216 -8.26 -3.95 -14.66
C ILE A 216 -7.90 -3.20 -15.95
N LYS A 217 -8.73 -2.23 -16.33
CA LYS A 217 -8.56 -1.46 -17.58
C LYS A 217 -7.78 -0.16 -17.41
N SER A 218 -7.75 0.36 -16.19
CA SER A 218 -7.06 1.61 -15.89
C SER A 218 -6.47 1.60 -14.49
N VAL A 219 -5.34 2.28 -14.35
CA VAL A 219 -4.65 2.54 -13.08
C VAL A 219 -4.24 4.01 -13.05
N TYR A 220 -4.39 4.65 -11.90
CA TYR A 220 -3.89 6.01 -11.71
C TYR A 220 -2.41 5.99 -11.36
N HIS A 221 -1.60 6.87 -11.93
CA HIS A 221 -0.19 7.02 -11.57
C HIS A 221 -0.02 8.24 -10.65
N LEU A 222 0.27 7.98 -9.38
CA LEU A 222 0.55 8.99 -8.38
C LEU A 222 2.03 8.88 -7.98
N PRO A 223 2.98 9.38 -8.81
CA PRO A 223 4.41 9.19 -8.58
C PRO A 223 4.84 9.81 -7.26
N SER A 224 5.07 8.97 -6.26
CA SER A 224 5.20 9.37 -4.86
C SER A 224 6.47 8.83 -4.21
N VAL A 225 6.90 9.52 -3.16
CA VAL A 225 7.91 9.06 -2.20
C VAL A 225 7.40 9.23 -0.76
N PRO A 226 7.90 8.44 0.20
CA PRO A 226 7.66 8.72 1.61
C PRO A 226 8.29 10.08 1.98
N LEU A 227 7.52 10.92 2.67
CA LEU A 227 7.95 12.27 3.05
C LEU A 227 7.92 12.44 4.57
N THR A 228 8.91 13.16 5.09
CA THR A 228 8.95 13.69 6.46
C THR A 228 8.74 15.20 6.41
N ILE A 229 7.91 15.72 7.29
CA ILE A 229 7.64 17.16 7.42
C ILE A 229 7.77 17.61 8.88
N ASP A 230 7.92 18.92 9.10
CA ASP A 230 7.81 19.53 10.41
C ASP A 230 6.34 19.65 10.84
N GLU A 231 6.07 19.70 12.16
CA GLU A 231 4.69 19.83 12.69
C GLU A 231 3.97 21.09 12.17
N LYS A 232 4.72 22.18 11.95
CA LYS A 232 4.18 23.45 11.43
C LYS A 232 3.64 23.33 9.99
N ASP A 233 4.07 22.32 9.24
CA ASP A 233 3.73 22.17 7.82
C ASP A 233 2.51 21.25 7.59
N ILE A 234 1.91 20.72 8.67
CA ILE A 234 0.79 19.78 8.59
C ILE A 234 -0.44 20.38 7.90
N CYS A 235 -0.69 21.69 8.04
CA CYS A 235 -1.81 22.34 7.35
C CYS A 235 -1.67 22.23 5.83
N PHE A 236 -0.46 22.44 5.30
CA PHE A 236 -0.20 22.31 3.87
C PHE A 236 -0.39 20.89 3.38
N SER A 237 0.06 19.88 4.14
CA SER A 237 -0.07 18.48 3.74
C SER A 237 -1.50 17.95 3.83
N LYS A 238 -2.32 18.51 4.73
CA LYS A 238 -3.76 18.25 4.79
C LYS A 238 -4.57 19.08 3.80
N GLY A 239 -3.94 20.02 3.08
CA GLY A 239 -4.64 20.89 2.13
C GLY A 239 -5.59 21.88 2.81
N ILE A 240 -5.27 22.26 4.05
CA ILE A 240 -5.98 23.30 4.79
C ILE A 240 -5.28 24.61 4.43
N ASP A 241 -5.91 25.41 3.57
CA ASP A 241 -5.47 26.79 3.32
C ASP A 241 -5.78 27.62 4.59
N ASN A 242 -4.79 28.42 5.04
CA ASN A 242 -5.01 29.43 6.08
C ASN A 242 -5.78 30.64 5.53
#